data_AF-A0A370XDY1-F1
#
_entry.id   AF-A0A370XDY1-F1
#
_cell.length_a   1.000
_cell.length_b   1.000
_cell.length_c   1.000
_cell.angle_alpha   90.00
_cell.angle_beta   90.00
_cell.angle_gamma   90.00
#
_symmetry.space_group_name_H-M   'P 1'
#
loop_
_entity.id
_entity.type
_entity.pdbx_description
1 polymer ?
#
loop_
_entity_poly.entity_id
_entity_poly.type
_entity_poly.pdbx_seq_one_letter_code
_entity_poly.pdbx_strand_id
1 'polypeptide(L)'
;MSSEKDRVAEFTAFRHRMNERILSEDNQVVRRFFALDTQTYKAGALDVKTKEMLGLVASMVLRCDDCISYHVAQCKDVGVTREEFFEVFGVGLVVGGSIVIPHLRRAVDFLDRLESGDSDAQGESCKDHA
;
A
#
# COMPACT_ATOMS: atom_id res chain seq x y z
N MET A 1 -15.31 2.44 19.58
CA MET A 1 -15.06 1.48 18.49
C MET A 1 -14.79 2.33 17.27
N SER A 2 -13.53 2.45 16.82
CA SER A 2 -13.21 3.17 15.57
C SER A 2 -13.96 2.50 14.42
N SER A 3 -14.62 3.32 13.60
CA SER A 3 -15.28 2.93 12.36
C SER A 3 -14.28 2.26 11.40
N GLU A 4 -14.77 1.45 10.47
CA GLU A 4 -13.96 0.71 9.50
C GLU A 4 -13.15 1.63 8.57
N LYS A 5 -13.69 2.82 8.25
CA LYS A 5 -13.00 3.91 7.51
C LYS A 5 -11.88 4.55 8.32
N ASP A 6 -11.98 4.52 9.65
CA ASP A 6 -11.02 5.18 10.53
C ASP A 6 -9.64 4.53 10.38
N ARG A 7 -9.55 3.21 10.15
CA ARG A 7 -8.24 2.52 10.06
C ARG A 7 -7.38 2.89 8.85
N VAL A 8 -7.97 3.04 7.66
CA VAL A 8 -7.22 3.43 6.45
C VAL A 8 -6.74 4.87 6.58
N ALA A 9 -7.63 5.75 7.06
CA ALA A 9 -7.31 7.15 7.33
C ALA A 9 -6.25 7.28 8.44
N GLU A 10 -6.39 6.53 9.53
CA GLU A 10 -5.44 6.46 10.64
C GLU A 10 -4.06 6.00 10.17
N PHE A 11 -4.00 4.96 9.32
CA PHE A 11 -2.73 4.48 8.74
C PHE A 11 -2.02 5.56 7.94
N THR A 12 -2.75 6.22 7.02
CA THR A 12 -2.21 7.29 6.19
C THR A 12 -1.75 8.48 7.03
N ALA A 13 -2.58 8.92 7.98
CA ALA A 13 -2.28 10.02 8.88
C ALA A 13 -1.09 9.71 9.80
N PHE A 14 -0.99 8.47 10.29
CA PHE A 14 0.14 8.02 11.09
C PHE A 14 1.44 8.08 10.29
N ARG A 15 1.46 7.54 9.06
CA ARG A 15 2.64 7.55 8.20
C ARG A 15 3.10 8.97 7.88
N HIS A 16 2.17 9.86 7.50
CA HIS A 16 2.52 11.26 7.21
C HIS A 16 3.16 11.94 8.42
N ARG A 17 2.47 11.88 9.57
CA ARG A 17 2.94 12.50 10.81
C ARG A 17 4.31 11.97 11.24
N MET A 18 4.54 10.66 11.12
CA MET A 18 5.82 10.06 11.49
C MET A 18 6.92 10.37 10.49
N ASN A 19 6.63 10.42 9.20
CA ASN A 19 7.60 10.85 8.19
C ASN A 19 8.05 12.30 8.44
N GLU A 20 7.13 13.21 8.71
CA GLU A 20 7.45 14.61 9.05
C GLU A 20 8.33 14.68 10.31
N ARG A 21 7.93 13.96 11.37
CA ARG A 21 8.68 13.93 12.63
C ARG A 21 10.08 13.35 12.46
N ILE A 22 10.25 12.30 11.66
CA ILE A 22 11.55 11.68 11.42
C ILE A 22 12.43 12.59 10.56
N LEU A 23 11.89 13.18 9.50
CA LEU A 23 12.64 14.03 8.57
C LEU A 23 13.00 15.40 9.16
N SER A 24 12.30 15.85 10.22
CA SER A 24 12.64 17.05 10.97
C SER A 24 13.94 16.91 11.77
N GLU A 25 14.39 15.69 12.05
CA GLU A 25 15.70 15.46 12.67
C GLU A 25 16.84 15.82 11.70
N ASP A 26 17.93 16.37 12.22
CA ASP A 26 19.10 16.72 11.41
C ASP A 26 19.99 15.49 11.16
N ASN A 27 19.50 14.58 10.32
CA ASN A 27 20.21 13.36 9.95
C ASN A 27 20.20 13.15 8.42
N GLN A 28 21.33 13.40 7.78
CA GLN A 28 21.47 13.26 6.34
C GLN A 28 21.33 11.80 5.84
N VAL A 29 21.75 10.81 6.64
CA VAL A 29 21.66 9.40 6.25
C VAL A 29 20.19 8.99 6.13
N VAL A 30 19.38 9.35 7.13
CA VAL A 30 17.93 9.08 7.13
C VAL A 30 17.25 9.76 5.93
N ARG A 31 17.52 11.05 5.71
CA ARG A 31 16.93 11.80 4.58
C ARG A 31 17.27 11.19 3.22
N ARG A 32 18.53 10.78 3.03
CA ARG A 32 18.98 10.13 1.79
C ARG A 32 18.29 8.79 1.57
N PHE A 33 18.13 7.98 2.61
CA PHE A 33 17.48 6.68 2.49
C PHE A 33 15.99 6.83 2.12
N PHE A 34 15.27 7.74 2.78
CA PHE A 34 13.86 8.02 2.43
C PHE A 34 13.71 8.53 0.99
N ALA A 35 14.64 9.39 0.54
CA ALA A 35 14.65 9.86 -0.84
C ALA A 35 14.92 8.73 -1.85
N LEU A 36 15.81 7.77 -1.52
CA LEU A 36 16.08 6.61 -2.36
C LEU A 36 14.87 5.68 -2.46
N ASP A 37 14.18 5.43 -1.35
CA ASP A 37 12.95 4.63 -1.32
C ASP A 37 11.90 5.22 -2.27
N THR A 38 11.58 6.52 -2.13
CA THR A 38 10.63 7.20 -3.03
C THR A 38 11.09 7.19 -4.49
N GLN A 39 12.38 7.35 -4.75
CA GLN A 39 12.90 7.33 -6.13
C GLN A 39 12.85 5.94 -6.76
N THR A 40 12.97 4.88 -5.97
CA THR A 40 13.00 3.50 -6.47
C THR A 40 11.71 3.12 -7.18
N TYR A 41 10.56 3.59 -6.68
CA TYR A 41 9.23 3.30 -7.23
C TYR A 41 8.82 4.18 -8.43
N LYS A 42 9.62 5.19 -8.82
CA LYS A 42 9.36 5.97 -10.03
C LYS A 42 9.45 5.10 -11.30
N ALA A 43 8.62 5.40 -12.29
CA ALA A 43 8.66 4.71 -13.59
C ALA A 43 10.04 4.79 -14.26
N GLY A 44 10.40 3.73 -14.98
CA GLY A 44 11.61 3.64 -15.79
C GLY A 44 11.45 2.53 -16.83
N ALA A 45 12.41 1.61 -16.92
CA ALA A 45 12.25 0.41 -17.75
C ALA A 45 11.09 -0.49 -17.29
N LEU A 46 10.75 -0.43 -16.00
CA LEU A 46 9.50 -0.98 -15.44
C LEU A 46 8.58 0.18 -15.09
N ASP A 47 7.29 0.02 -15.36
CA ASP A 47 6.26 0.97 -14.95
C ASP A 47 6.05 0.98 -13.42
N VAL A 48 5.31 1.98 -12.94
CA VAL A 48 5.03 2.11 -11.49
C VAL A 48 4.23 0.90 -10.99
N LYS A 49 3.21 0.47 -11.75
CA LYS A 49 2.36 -0.68 -11.41
C LYS A 49 3.18 -1.94 -11.13
N THR A 50 4.13 -2.28 -12.01
CA THR A 50 5.04 -3.42 -11.81
C THR A 50 5.90 -3.22 -10.58
N LYS A 51 6.46 -2.03 -10.37
CA LYS A 51 7.32 -1.76 -9.20
C LYS A 51 6.58 -1.86 -7.88
N GLU A 52 5.35 -1.37 -7.80
CA GLU A 52 4.52 -1.50 -6.59
C GLU A 52 4.17 -2.96 -6.30
N MET A 53 3.86 -3.76 -7.33
CA MET A 53 3.68 -5.22 -7.18
C MET A 53 4.94 -5.90 -6.65
N LEU A 54 6.13 -5.52 -7.14
CA LEU A 54 7.41 -6.02 -6.61
C LEU A 54 7.62 -5.62 -5.15
N GLY A 55 7.32 -4.36 -4.79
CA GLY A 55 7.35 -3.87 -3.42
C GLY A 55 6.41 -4.63 -2.50
N LEU A 56 5.22 -4.97 -2.97
CA LEU A 56 4.24 -5.78 -2.26
C LEU A 56 4.75 -7.21 -1.99
N VAL A 57 5.25 -7.91 -3.02
CA VAL A 57 5.84 -9.25 -2.83
C VAL A 57 6.99 -9.21 -1.84
N ALA A 58 7.93 -8.25 -2.00
CA ALA A 58 9.08 -8.10 -1.11
C ALA A 58 8.63 -7.86 0.35
N SER A 59 7.63 -7.00 0.55
CA SER A 59 7.06 -6.70 1.86
C SER A 59 6.39 -7.91 2.51
N MET A 60 5.71 -8.73 1.71
CA MET A 60 5.08 -9.97 2.16
C MET A 60 6.10 -10.98 2.67
N VAL A 61 7.15 -11.26 1.89
CA VAL A 61 8.17 -12.24 2.27
C VAL A 61 9.02 -11.76 3.45
N LEU A 62 9.15 -10.44 3.63
CA LEU A 62 9.77 -9.82 4.81
C LEU A 62 8.82 -9.68 6.01
N ARG A 63 7.51 -9.94 5.83
CA ARG A 63 6.48 -9.90 6.89
C ARG A 63 6.32 -8.53 7.55
N CYS A 64 6.45 -7.46 6.78
CA CYS A 64 6.28 -6.09 7.26
C CYS A 64 4.84 -5.60 7.01
N ASP A 65 3.97 -5.59 8.03
CA ASP A 65 2.55 -5.22 7.86
C ASP A 65 2.34 -3.79 7.37
N ASP A 66 3.12 -2.82 7.86
CA ASP A 66 3.01 -1.43 7.40
C ASP A 66 3.49 -1.27 5.96
N CYS A 67 4.53 -2.01 5.55
CA CYS A 67 5.02 -2.02 4.18
C CYS A 67 4.00 -2.67 3.24
N ILE A 68 3.39 -3.78 3.66
CA ILE A 68 2.33 -4.46 2.92
C ILE A 68 1.14 -3.52 2.75
N SER A 69 0.67 -2.88 3.81
CA SER A 69 -0.48 -1.97 3.75
C SER A 69 -0.20 -0.76 2.86
N TYR A 70 1.04 -0.23 2.89
CA TYR A 70 1.49 0.83 1.99
C TYR A 70 1.44 0.38 0.53
N HIS A 71 2.06 -0.74 0.18
CA HIS A 71 2.07 -1.22 -1.20
C HIS A 71 0.70 -1.71 -1.67
N VAL A 72 -0.19 -2.17 -0.78
CA VAL A 72 -1.59 -2.45 -1.14
C VAL A 72 -2.30 -1.16 -1.55
N ALA A 73 -2.16 -0.06 -0.78
CA ALA A 73 -2.73 1.23 -1.16
C ALA A 73 -2.15 1.74 -2.48
N GLN A 74 -0.82 1.73 -2.64
CA GLN A 74 -0.19 2.20 -3.87
C GLN A 74 -0.56 1.34 -5.10
N CYS A 75 -0.58 0.02 -4.96
CA CYS A 75 -1.06 -0.89 -6.01
C CYS A 75 -2.51 -0.57 -6.42
N LYS A 76 -3.39 -0.30 -5.45
CA LYS A 76 -4.78 0.08 -5.73
C LYS A 76 -4.85 1.41 -6.48
N ASP A 77 -4.11 2.43 -6.03
CA ASP A 77 -4.05 3.75 -6.66
C ASP A 77 -3.56 3.69 -8.12
N VAL A 78 -2.61 2.79 -8.43
CA VAL A 78 -2.09 2.60 -9.80
C VAL A 78 -2.86 1.56 -10.62
N GLY A 79 -4.03 1.12 -10.14
CA GLY A 79 -4.96 0.29 -10.91
C GLY A 79 -4.58 -1.20 -10.99
N VAL A 80 -3.95 -1.75 -9.95
CA VAL A 80 -3.85 -3.20 -9.77
C VAL A 80 -5.25 -3.76 -9.48
N THR A 81 -5.68 -4.76 -10.26
CA THR A 81 -6.99 -5.39 -10.09
C THR A 81 -6.97 -6.39 -8.93
N ARG A 82 -8.16 -6.78 -8.45
CA ARG A 82 -8.26 -7.77 -7.38
C ARG A 82 -7.64 -9.10 -7.80
N GLU A 83 -7.83 -9.52 -9.04
CA GLU A 83 -7.22 -10.73 -9.61
C GLU A 83 -5.70 -10.65 -9.58
N GLU A 84 -5.12 -9.53 -10.04
CA GLU A 84 -3.67 -9.30 -10.00
C GLU A 84 -3.14 -9.29 -8.56
N PHE A 85 -3.85 -8.70 -7.60
CA PHE A 85 -3.49 -8.78 -6.17
C PHE A 85 -3.38 -10.22 -5.69
N PHE A 86 -4.33 -11.09 -6.04
CA PHE A 86 -4.30 -12.49 -5.61
C PHE A 86 -3.19 -13.30 -6.31
N GLU A 87 -2.79 -12.95 -7.54
CA GLU A 87 -1.58 -13.52 -8.15
C GLU A 87 -0.30 -13.11 -7.40
N VAL A 88 -0.16 -11.81 -7.09
CA VAL A 88 0.95 -11.26 -6.31
C VAL A 88 1.02 -11.90 -4.91
N PHE A 89 -0.12 -12.01 -4.23
CA PHE A 89 -0.24 -12.67 -2.94
C PHE A 89 0.12 -14.15 -3.01
N GLY A 90 -0.27 -14.84 -4.08
CA GLY A 90 0.10 -16.22 -4.35
C GLY A 90 1.62 -16.39 -4.44
N VAL A 91 2.30 -15.53 -5.20
CA VAL A 91 3.77 -15.54 -5.29
C VAL A 91 4.40 -15.29 -3.93
N GLY A 92 3.96 -14.26 -3.20
CA GLY A 92 4.47 -13.95 -1.86
C GLY A 92 4.27 -15.09 -0.86
N LEU A 93 3.13 -15.77 -0.91
CA LEU A 93 2.81 -16.92 -0.05
C LEU A 93 3.68 -18.15 -0.37
N VAL A 94 3.86 -18.48 -1.65
CA VAL A 94 4.68 -19.64 -2.05
C VAL A 94 6.15 -19.42 -1.70
N VAL A 95 6.68 -18.22 -1.96
CA VAL A 95 8.08 -17.88 -1.67
C VAL A 95 8.33 -17.75 -0.17
N GLY A 96 7.43 -17.07 0.56
CA GLY A 96 7.59 -16.81 2.00
C GLY A 96 7.10 -17.94 2.92
N GLY A 97 6.35 -18.92 2.38
CA GLY A 97 5.78 -20.03 3.13
C GLY A 97 4.58 -19.63 4.01
N SER A 98 4.04 -20.60 4.76
CA SER A 98 2.81 -20.45 5.55
C SER A 98 2.88 -19.36 6.61
N ILE A 99 4.09 -18.92 7.01
CA ILE A 99 4.28 -17.83 7.97
C ILE A 99 3.80 -16.47 7.43
N VAL A 100 3.61 -16.33 6.11
CA VAL A 100 3.02 -15.13 5.49
C VAL A 100 1.50 -15.08 5.70
N ILE A 101 0.82 -16.19 6.02
CA ILE A 101 -0.65 -16.25 6.11
C ILE A 101 -1.25 -15.18 7.05
N PRO A 102 -0.72 -14.92 8.26
CA PRO A 102 -1.25 -13.84 9.12
C PRO A 102 -1.14 -12.46 8.48
N HIS A 103 -0.07 -12.20 7.72
CA HIS A 103 0.16 -10.94 7.01
C HIS A 103 -0.76 -10.83 5.80
N LEU A 104 -0.97 -11.93 5.07
CA LEU A 104 -1.93 -12.01 3.97
C LEU A 104 -3.36 -11.73 4.44
N ARG A 105 -3.79 -12.26 5.60
CA ARG A 105 -5.10 -11.97 6.18
C ARG A 105 -5.29 -10.46 6.42
N ARG A 106 -4.26 -9.78 6.93
CA ARG A 106 -4.29 -8.32 7.14
C ARG A 106 -4.24 -7.55 5.83
N ALA A 107 -3.48 -8.02 4.84
CA ALA A 107 -3.42 -7.43 3.51
C ALA A 107 -4.79 -7.45 2.83
N VAL A 108 -5.49 -8.59 2.87
CA VAL A 108 -6.85 -8.73 2.31
C VAL A 108 -7.86 -7.87 3.07
N ASP A 109 -7.84 -7.87 4.41
CA ASP A 109 -8.70 -6.97 5.20
C ASP A 109 -8.46 -5.49 4.85
N PHE A 110 -7.21 -5.08 4.64
CA PHE A 110 -6.88 -3.71 4.25
C PHE A 110 -7.35 -3.39 2.81
N LEU A 111 -7.15 -4.31 1.87
CA LEU A 111 -7.64 -4.18 0.48
C LEU A 111 -9.17 -4.06 0.43
N ASP A 112 -9.89 -4.93 1.14
CA ASP A 112 -11.35 -4.92 1.19
C ASP A 112 -11.88 -3.56 1.73
N ARG A 113 -11.19 -2.96 2.70
CA ARG A 113 -11.54 -1.62 3.22
C ARG A 113 -11.33 -0.51 2.20
N LEU A 114 -10.24 -0.57 1.43
CA LEU A 114 -10.00 0.40 0.35
C LEU A 114 -11.12 0.31 -0.70
N GLU A 115 -11.47 -0.91 -1.12
CA GLU A 115 -12.52 -1.15 -2.11
C GLU A 115 -13.92 -0.74 -1.60
N SER A 116 -14.20 -0.96 -0.31
CA SER A 116 -15.47 -0.55 0.32
C SER A 116 -15.60 0.96 0.48
N GLY A 117 -14.48 1.68 0.62
CA GLY A 117 -14.45 3.14 0.65
C GLY A 117 -14.76 3.77 -0.72
N ASP A 118 -14.33 3.13 -1.80
CA ASP A 118 -14.59 3.57 -3.17
C ASP A 118 -16.06 3.41 -3.60
N SER A 119 -16.77 2.41 -3.06
CA SER A 119 -18.19 2.18 -3.37
C SER A 119 -19.13 3.30 -2.89
N ASP A 120 -18.71 4.10 -1.91
CA ASP A 120 -19.47 5.29 -1.46
C ASP A 120 -19.11 6.56 -2.28
N ALA A 121 -17.90 6.63 -2.85
CA ALA A 121 -17.45 7.77 -3.66
C ALA A 121 -18.00 7.74 -5.10
N GLN A 122 -18.40 6.57 -5.60
CA GLN A 122 -19.02 6.42 -6.92
C GLN A 122 -20.51 6.83 -6.96
N GLY A 123 -21.09 7.24 -5.82
CA GLY A 123 -22.44 7.80 -5.73
C GLY A 123 -22.57 9.30 -6.05
N GLU A 124 -21.46 10.03 -6.19
CA GLU A 124 -21.44 11.49 -6.44
C GLU A 124 -20.84 11.89 -7.80
N SER A 125 -20.81 10.97 -8.76
CA SER A 125 -20.45 11.27 -10.16
C SER A 125 -21.60 10.94 -11.11
N CYS A 126 -22.77 11.54 -10.87
CA CYS A 126 -23.79 11.72 -11.90
C CYS A 126 -24.71 12.89 -11.53
N LYS A 127 -24.34 14.07 -12.03
CA LYS A 127 -25.05 15.36 -12.20
C LYS A 127 -23.96 16.45 -12.15
N ASP A 128 -23.57 17.15 -13.21
CA ASP A 128 -24.38 17.68 -14.30
C ASP A 128 -23.60 17.78 -15.62
N HIS A 129 -24.33 17.53 -16.70
CA HIS A 129 -24.04 18.02 -18.04
C HIS A 129 -24.53 19.48 -18.15
N ALA A 130 -23.63 20.41 -18.46
CA ALA A 130 -23.85 21.59 -19.32
C ALA A 130 -22.53 22.38 -19.48
#